data_AF-A0A183HPU4-F1
#
_entry.id   AF-A0A183HPU4-F1
#
_cell.length_a   1.000
_cell.length_b   1.000
_cell.length_c   1.000
_cell.angle_alpha   90.00
_cell.angle_beta   90.00
_cell.angle_gamma   90.00
#
_symmetry.space_group_name_H-M   'P 1'
#
loop_
_entity.id
_entity.type
_entity.pdbx_description
1 polymer ?
#
loop_
_entity_poly.entity_id
_entity_poly.type
_entity_poly.pdbx_seq_one_letter_code
_entity_poly.pdbx_strand_id
1 'polypeptide(L)'
;MASVFSFLNILCICTVLSSTFKAEPNLRFLEGISIVGVKQIECVTQAVEETLKGNCVRFLSRRKPNSNLLLPKIRKNKFIEILAISSGCLNHCTYCKTKSARGDLVSYPLDSLLERARNAFADGCKELWLTSEDLGAWGRDVDMV
;
A
#
# COMPACT_ATOMS: atom_id res chain seq x y z
N MET A 1 28.67 21.24 -11.74
CA MET A 1 27.27 21.16 -12.22
C MET A 1 26.80 19.74 -12.53
N ALA A 2 27.49 18.67 -12.08
CA ALA A 2 27.10 17.28 -12.31
C ALA A 2 26.41 16.60 -11.10
N SER A 3 26.37 17.25 -9.93
CA SER A 3 25.89 16.65 -8.68
C SER A 3 24.37 16.72 -8.48
N VAL A 4 23.64 17.48 -9.31
CA VAL A 4 22.19 17.71 -9.14
C VAL A 4 21.35 16.82 -10.07
N PHE A 5 21.90 16.37 -11.20
CA PHE A 5 21.20 15.47 -12.13
C PHE A 5 21.19 14.01 -11.66
N SER A 6 22.15 13.58 -10.83
CA SER A 6 22.19 12.20 -10.33
C SER A 6 21.10 11.90 -9.29
N PHE A 7 20.42 12.93 -8.78
CA PHE A 7 19.28 12.77 -7.87
C PHE A 7 17.95 12.54 -8.61
N LEU A 8 17.87 12.63 -9.94
CA LEU A 8 16.57 12.50 -10.62
C LEU A 8 16.12 11.05 -10.89
N ASN A 9 16.85 10.05 -10.39
CA ASN A 9 16.42 8.64 -10.41
C ASN A 9 15.52 8.28 -9.19
N ILE A 10 14.93 9.28 -8.54
CA ILE A 10 14.14 9.10 -7.31
C ILE A 10 12.85 8.34 -7.63
N LEU A 11 12.94 7.02 -7.41
CA LEU A 11 11.91 6.12 -6.92
C LEU A 11 10.46 6.57 -7.16
N CYS A 12 9.82 6.04 -8.20
CA CYS A 12 8.40 6.28 -8.43
C CYS A 12 7.57 5.32 -7.55
N ILE A 13 7.10 5.80 -6.39
CA ILE A 13 6.12 5.08 -5.54
C ILE A 13 4.73 5.32 -6.15
N CYS A 14 4.34 4.46 -7.09
CA CYS A 14 3.10 4.62 -7.84
C CYS A 14 1.91 3.97 -7.13
N THR A 15 1.12 4.75 -6.41
CA THR A 15 -0.15 4.32 -5.79
C THR A 15 -1.31 4.19 -6.77
N VAL A 16 -1.44 5.10 -7.76
CA VAL A 16 -2.58 5.11 -8.70
C VAL A 16 -2.19 4.66 -10.10
N LEU A 17 -1.00 5.02 -10.57
CA LEU A 17 -0.46 4.58 -11.87
C LEU A 17 0.08 3.14 -11.86
N SER A 18 0.09 2.47 -10.69
CA SER A 18 0.61 1.10 -10.56
C SER A 18 -0.09 0.14 -11.53
N SER A 19 -1.40 0.27 -11.75
CA SER A 19 -2.10 -0.60 -12.71
C SER A 19 -1.76 -0.29 -14.17
N THR A 20 -1.40 0.95 -14.49
CA THR A 20 -1.01 1.38 -15.85
C THR A 20 0.43 0.94 -16.13
N PHE A 21 1.37 1.18 -15.20
CA PHE A 21 2.74 0.69 -15.31
C PHE A 21 2.87 -0.83 -15.21
N LYS A 22 1.96 -1.48 -14.49
CA LYS A 22 1.85 -2.95 -14.49
C LYS A 22 1.31 -3.49 -15.81
N ALA A 23 0.53 -2.71 -16.55
CA ALA A 23 0.06 -3.08 -17.89
C ALA A 23 1.12 -2.80 -18.96
N GLU A 24 1.85 -1.69 -18.86
CA GLU A 24 2.93 -1.29 -19.77
C GLU A 24 4.21 -0.92 -19.02
N PRO A 25 5.04 -1.91 -18.64
CA PRO A 25 6.26 -1.66 -17.88
C PRO A 25 7.43 -1.11 -18.73
N ASN A 26 7.32 -1.13 -20.06
CA ASN A 26 8.41 -0.81 -20.99
C ASN A 26 8.18 0.52 -21.73
N LEU A 27 7.66 1.52 -21.02
CA LEU A 27 7.53 2.86 -21.57
C LEU A 27 8.90 3.54 -21.56
N ARG A 28 9.28 4.20 -22.68
CA ARG A 28 10.59 4.84 -22.85
C ARG A 28 10.97 5.81 -21.73
N PHE A 29 10.00 6.51 -21.15
CA PHE A 29 10.25 7.44 -20.05
C PHE A 29 10.50 6.77 -18.69
N LEU A 30 10.31 5.45 -18.58
CA LEU A 30 10.61 4.64 -17.39
C LEU A 30 11.95 3.91 -17.48
N GLU A 31 12.67 4.07 -18.58
CA GLU A 31 14.03 3.55 -18.71
C GLU A 31 14.93 4.30 -17.73
N GLY A 32 15.70 3.56 -16.92
CA GLY A 32 16.57 4.15 -15.90
C GLY A 32 15.90 4.52 -14.57
N ILE A 33 14.59 4.25 -14.40
CA ILE A 33 13.86 4.57 -13.16
C ILE A 33 13.58 3.31 -12.34
N SER A 34 13.88 3.37 -11.04
CA SER A 34 13.47 2.36 -10.06
C SER A 34 12.00 2.48 -9.70
N ILE A 35 11.26 1.36 -9.72
CA ILE A 35 9.82 1.31 -9.53
C ILE A 35 9.47 0.39 -8.35
N VAL A 36 8.64 0.89 -7.42
CA VAL A 36 8.10 0.10 -6.31
C VAL A 36 6.57 0.07 -6.39
N GLY A 37 6.01 -1.14 -6.39
CA GLY A 37 4.59 -1.37 -6.35
C GLY A 37 3.98 -1.17 -4.96
N VAL A 38 2.68 -0.86 -4.91
CA VAL A 38 1.94 -0.56 -3.68
C VAL A 38 1.90 -1.72 -2.68
N LYS A 39 2.11 -2.95 -3.15
CA LYS A 39 2.13 -4.16 -2.31
C LYS A 39 3.50 -4.46 -1.70
N GLN A 40 4.55 -3.73 -2.07
CA GLN A 40 5.93 -3.97 -1.64
C GLN A 40 6.57 -2.70 -1.06
N ILE A 41 5.80 -1.90 -0.32
CA ILE A 41 6.30 -0.65 0.31
C ILE A 41 7.44 -0.96 1.30
N GLU A 42 7.45 -2.14 1.89
CA GLU A 42 8.54 -2.66 2.71
C GLU A 42 9.89 -2.76 1.97
N CYS A 43 9.89 -2.88 0.64
CA CYS A 43 11.10 -2.89 -0.18
C CYS A 43 11.61 -1.48 -0.55
N VAL A 44 11.00 -0.40 -0.03
CA VAL A 44 11.42 0.97 -0.36
C VAL A 44 12.87 1.24 0.06
N THR A 45 13.29 0.79 1.24
CA THR A 45 14.69 0.96 1.71
C THR A 45 15.67 0.28 0.78
N GLN A 46 15.43 -0.99 0.45
CA GLN A 46 16.22 -1.74 -0.52
C GLN A 46 16.24 -1.06 -1.89
N ALA A 47 15.10 -0.53 -2.33
CA ALA A 47 15.00 0.17 -3.60
C ALA A 47 15.87 1.43 -3.63
N VAL A 48 15.88 2.21 -2.55
CA VAL A 48 16.73 3.39 -2.41
C VAL A 48 18.21 3.00 -2.42
N GLU A 49 18.60 2.00 -1.64
CA GLU A 49 20.00 1.55 -1.56
C GLU A 49 20.55 1.08 -2.92
N GLU A 50 19.78 0.28 -3.65
CA GLU A 50 20.20 -0.18 -4.98
C GLU A 50 20.24 0.95 -6.00
N THR A 51 19.30 1.90 -5.92
CA THR A 51 19.29 3.09 -6.79
C THR A 51 20.50 3.98 -6.53
N LEU A 52 20.93 4.13 -5.28
CA LEU A 52 22.15 4.88 -4.93
C LEU A 52 23.42 4.24 -5.50
N LYS A 53 23.44 2.92 -5.67
CA LYS A 53 24.55 2.20 -6.33
C LYS A 53 24.52 2.31 -7.86
N GLY A 54 23.50 2.98 -8.43
CA GLY A 54 23.30 3.09 -9.88
C GLY A 54 22.48 1.94 -10.48
N ASN A 55 21.95 1.03 -9.68
CA ASN A 55 21.11 -0.08 -10.16
C ASN A 55 19.66 0.38 -10.33
N CYS A 56 19.00 -0.08 -11.39
CA CYS A 56 17.56 0.11 -11.59
C CYS A 56 16.79 -1.11 -11.12
N VAL A 57 15.96 -0.96 -10.10
CA VAL A 57 15.20 -2.07 -9.49
C VAL A 57 13.70 -1.92 -9.70
N ARG A 58 13.03 -3.03 -10.01
CA ARG A 58 11.60 -3.08 -10.27
C ARG A 58 10.91 -4.08 -9.35
N PHE A 59 10.29 -3.57 -8.29
CA PHE A 59 9.50 -4.35 -7.34
C PHE A 59 8.02 -4.30 -7.73
N LEU A 60 7.66 -5.05 -8.77
CA LEU A 60 6.29 -5.12 -9.30
C LEU A 60 5.58 -6.44 -8.98
N SER A 61 6.20 -7.27 -8.14
CA SER A 61 5.73 -8.64 -7.92
C SER A 61 4.43 -8.65 -7.12
N ARG A 62 3.56 -9.64 -7.41
CA ARG A 62 2.28 -9.84 -6.73
C ARG A 62 2.45 -10.57 -5.39
N ARG A 63 3.41 -10.15 -4.54
CA ARG A 63 3.45 -10.70 -3.18
C ARG A 63 2.16 -10.27 -2.45
N LYS A 64 1.55 -11.21 -1.71
CA LYS A 64 0.58 -10.84 -0.68
C LYS A 64 1.35 -9.95 0.30
N PRO A 65 0.96 -8.69 0.49
CA PRO A 65 1.57 -7.90 1.55
C PRO A 65 1.24 -8.62 2.85
N ASN A 66 2.26 -8.96 3.63
CA ASN A 66 2.05 -9.11 5.06
C ASN A 66 1.86 -7.69 5.58
N SER A 67 0.66 -7.12 5.38
CA SER A 67 0.37 -5.76 5.80
C SER A 67 0.28 -5.74 7.31
N ASN A 68 1.43 -5.56 7.94
CA ASN A 68 1.54 -5.33 9.37
C ASN A 68 0.76 -4.06 9.70
N LEU A 69 -0.46 -4.23 10.21
CA LEU A 69 -1.30 -3.15 10.75
C LEU A 69 -0.62 -2.39 11.89
N LEU A 70 0.44 -2.97 12.46
CA LEU A 70 1.22 -2.46 13.57
C LEU A 70 2.39 -1.56 13.15
N LEU A 71 2.53 -1.24 11.85
CA LEU A 71 3.53 -0.26 11.43
C LEU A 71 3.30 1.10 12.14
N PRO A 72 4.38 1.77 12.60
CA PRO A 72 4.28 3.12 13.15
C PRO A 72 3.60 4.06 12.16
N LYS A 73 2.60 4.81 12.63
CA LYS A 73 1.91 5.82 11.81
C LYS A 73 2.03 7.19 12.47
N ILE A 74 2.37 8.19 11.67
CA ILE A 74 2.30 9.59 12.09
C ILE A 74 0.90 10.10 11.76
N ARG A 75 0.16 10.54 12.79
CA ARG A 75 -1.20 11.05 12.64
C ARG A 75 -1.18 12.55 12.35
N LYS A 76 -1.99 13.00 11.39
CA LYS A 76 -2.23 14.44 11.16
C LYS A 76 -3.08 15.05 12.27
N ASN A 77 -4.13 14.34 12.68
CA ASN A 77 -4.96 14.71 13.83
C ASN A 77 -4.69 13.70 14.96
N LYS A 78 -4.25 14.20 16.12
CA LYS A 78 -3.92 13.37 17.29
C LYS A 78 -5.10 12.62 17.90
N PHE A 79 -6.34 13.03 17.60
CA PHE A 79 -7.54 12.42 18.18
C PHE A 79 -8.20 11.36 17.29
N ILE A 80 -7.75 11.18 16.05
CA ILE A 80 -8.40 10.31 15.07
C ILE A 80 -7.42 9.25 14.58
N GLU A 81 -7.77 7.97 14.72
CA GLU A 81 -7.07 6.86 14.05
C GLU A 81 -7.87 6.37 12.85
N ILE A 82 -7.23 6.30 11.70
CA ILE A 82 -7.79 5.67 10.50
C ILE A 82 -7.32 4.23 10.43
N LEU A 83 -8.26 3.30 10.53
CA LEU A 83 -8.02 1.86 10.55
C LEU A 83 -8.58 1.23 9.28
N ALA A 84 -7.70 0.68 8.44
CA ALA A 84 -8.10 -0.11 7.29
C ALA A 84 -8.42 -1.53 7.76
N ILE A 85 -9.65 -2.00 7.54
CA ILE A 85 -10.13 -3.31 8.04
C ILE A 85 -9.98 -4.44 7.03
N SER A 86 -9.90 -4.12 5.74
CA SER A 86 -9.64 -5.05 4.66
C SER A 86 -8.91 -4.35 3.51
N SER A 87 -8.42 -5.14 2.56
CA SER A 87 -7.97 -4.65 1.26
C SER A 87 -8.63 -5.43 0.14
N GLY A 88 -9.09 -4.72 -0.89
CA GLY A 88 -9.79 -5.31 -2.01
C GLY A 88 -11.29 -5.40 -1.78
N CYS A 89 -12.00 -6.05 -2.71
CA CYS A 89 -13.46 -6.12 -2.70
C CYS A 89 -13.91 -7.45 -3.32
N LEU A 90 -15.08 -7.96 -2.94
CA LEU A 90 -15.67 -9.16 -3.58
C LEU A 90 -16.37 -8.85 -4.90
N ASN A 91 -16.84 -7.61 -5.07
CA ASN A 91 -17.61 -7.21 -6.24
C ASN A 91 -16.76 -7.12 -7.52
N HIS A 92 -17.42 -7.26 -8.66
CA HIS A 92 -16.86 -7.13 -10.00
C HIS A 92 -17.55 -5.98 -10.75
N CYS A 93 -17.60 -4.80 -10.13
CA CYS A 93 -18.25 -3.64 -10.71
C CYS A 93 -17.60 -3.28 -12.06
N THR A 94 -18.42 -3.10 -13.09
CA THR A 94 -17.98 -2.85 -14.48
C THR A 94 -17.10 -1.62 -14.63
N TYR A 95 -17.25 -0.64 -13.75
CA TYR A 95 -16.47 0.60 -13.74
C TYR A 95 -15.26 0.57 -12.80
N CYS A 96 -15.11 -0.45 -11.93
CA CYS A 96 -14.18 -0.39 -10.82
C CYS A 96 -12.79 -0.92 -11.18
N LYS A 97 -11.84 0.00 -11.39
CA LYS A 97 -10.42 -0.35 -11.57
C LYS A 97 -9.77 -0.87 -10.28
N THR A 98 -10.29 -0.49 -9.11
CA THR A 98 -9.73 -0.85 -7.80
C THR A 98 -9.62 -2.36 -7.61
N LYS A 99 -10.61 -3.14 -8.06
CA LYS A 99 -10.55 -4.61 -8.04
C LYS A 99 -9.34 -5.15 -8.80
N SER A 100 -9.06 -4.60 -9.98
CA SER A 100 -7.88 -4.97 -10.80
C SER A 100 -6.55 -4.57 -10.13
N ALA A 101 -6.52 -3.44 -9.43
CA ALA A 101 -5.32 -2.92 -8.78
C ALA A 101 -5.01 -3.62 -7.44
N ARG A 102 -6.02 -3.75 -6.57
CA ARG A 102 -5.90 -4.30 -5.20
C ARG A 102 -6.08 -5.82 -5.17
N GLY A 103 -6.95 -6.37 -6.00
CA GLY A 103 -7.28 -7.80 -6.05
C GLY A 103 -8.57 -8.12 -5.30
N ASP A 104 -8.76 -9.42 -5.03
CA ASP A 104 -9.86 -9.93 -4.23
C ASP A 104 -9.82 -9.44 -2.78
N LEU A 105 -10.96 -9.54 -2.10
CA LEU A 105 -11.08 -9.20 -0.69
C LEU A 105 -10.08 -10.01 0.14
N VAL A 106 -9.36 -9.30 0.99
CA VAL A 106 -8.54 -9.85 2.07
C VAL A 106 -8.87 -9.08 3.34
N SER A 107 -9.54 -9.74 4.28
CA SER A 107 -9.87 -9.18 5.59
C SER A 107 -8.71 -9.32 6.55
N TYR A 108 -8.46 -8.27 7.35
CA TYR A 108 -7.52 -8.38 8.45
C TYR A 108 -8.12 -9.18 9.61
N PRO A 109 -7.33 -10.00 10.32
CA PRO A 109 -7.78 -10.70 11.52
C PRO A 109 -8.31 -9.73 12.58
N LEU A 110 -9.41 -10.13 13.24
CA LEU A 110 -10.06 -9.30 14.26
C LEU A 110 -9.10 -8.95 15.41
N ASP A 111 -8.28 -9.90 15.86
CA ASP A 111 -7.31 -9.67 16.94
C ASP A 111 -6.32 -8.55 16.62
N SER A 112 -5.77 -8.53 15.41
CA SER A 112 -4.87 -7.45 14.95
C SER A 112 -5.58 -6.10 14.89
N LEU A 113 -6.86 -6.08 14.50
CA LEU A 113 -7.66 -4.84 14.47
C LEU A 113 -7.94 -4.33 15.88
N LEU A 114 -8.29 -5.22 16.80
CA LEU A 114 -8.55 -4.87 18.20
C LEU A 114 -7.29 -4.38 18.90
N GLU A 115 -6.16 -5.05 18.70
CA GLU A 115 -4.86 -4.60 19.22
C GLU A 115 -4.52 -3.19 18.70
N ARG A 116 -4.67 -2.96 17.40
CA ARG A 116 -4.42 -1.65 16.80
C ARG A 116 -5.35 -0.56 17.35
N ALA A 117 -6.63 -0.87 17.53
CA ALA A 117 -7.59 0.06 18.12
C ALA A 117 -7.24 0.40 19.57
N ARG A 118 -6.90 -0.61 20.40
CA ARG A 118 -6.48 -0.40 21.80
C ARG A 118 -5.24 0.49 21.88
N ASN A 119 -4.23 0.23 21.04
CA ASN A 119 -3.02 1.05 20.97
C ASN A 119 -3.35 2.49 20.58
N ALA A 120 -4.26 2.71 19.62
CA ALA A 120 -4.67 4.06 19.24
C ALA A 120 -5.37 4.82 20.37
N PHE A 121 -6.25 4.17 21.15
CA PHE A 121 -6.88 4.80 22.32
C PHE A 121 -5.87 5.06 23.44
N ALA A 122 -4.92 4.15 23.66
CA ALA A 122 -3.82 4.37 24.61
C ALA A 122 -2.94 5.57 24.22
N ASP A 123 -2.75 5.81 22.92
CA ASP A 123 -2.06 6.99 22.38
C ASP A 123 -2.86 8.30 22.53
N GLY A 124 -4.08 8.25 23.07
CA GLY A 124 -4.95 9.42 23.28
C GLY A 124 -5.91 9.74 22.13
N CYS A 125 -6.09 8.83 21.17
CA CYS A 125 -7.16 8.96 20.19
C CYS A 125 -8.54 8.88 20.87
N LYS A 126 -9.53 9.55 20.29
CA LYS A 126 -10.92 9.57 20.76
C LYS A 126 -11.89 9.00 19.73
N GLU A 127 -11.48 8.99 18.46
CA GLU A 127 -12.28 8.51 17.34
C GLU A 127 -11.50 7.49 16.53
N LEU A 128 -12.22 6.46 16.08
CA LEU A 128 -11.71 5.43 15.20
C LEU A 128 -12.52 5.44 13.91
N TRP A 129 -11.85 5.71 12.79
CA TRP A 129 -12.45 5.74 11.47
C TRP A 129 -12.11 4.47 10.71
N LEU A 130 -13.12 3.63 10.49
CA LEU A 130 -12.97 2.39 9.74
C LEU A 130 -12.97 2.67 8.25
N THR A 131 -12.04 2.05 7.52
CA THR A 131 -11.88 2.24 6.08
C THR A 131 -11.68 0.90 5.38
N SER A 132 -12.23 0.79 4.16
CA SER A 132 -12.10 -0.35 3.26
C SER A 132 -12.54 0.10 1.87
N GLU A 133 -12.12 -0.62 0.82
CA GLU A 133 -12.74 -0.49 -0.49
C GLU A 133 -14.22 -0.95 -0.50
N ASP A 134 -14.56 -1.93 0.35
CA ASP A 134 -15.91 -2.41 0.60
C ASP A 134 -16.05 -2.79 2.09
N LEU A 135 -16.63 -1.89 2.88
CA LEU A 135 -16.76 -2.08 4.33
C LEU A 135 -17.72 -3.23 4.68
N GLY A 136 -18.78 -3.43 3.88
CA GLY A 136 -19.82 -4.44 4.16
C GLY A 136 -19.41 -5.88 3.82
N ALA A 137 -18.26 -6.04 3.15
CA ALA A 137 -17.74 -7.34 2.77
C ALA A 137 -16.73 -7.93 3.78
N TRP A 138 -16.24 -7.14 4.75
CA TRP A 138 -15.27 -7.62 5.73
C TRP A 138 -15.77 -8.88 6.46
N GLY A 139 -14.90 -9.87 6.61
CA GLY A 139 -15.19 -11.13 7.29
C GLY A 139 -15.80 -12.23 6.40
N ARG A 140 -16.27 -11.90 5.19
CA ARG A 140 -16.88 -12.89 4.26
C ARG A 140 -15.86 -13.81 3.57
N ASP A 141 -14.60 -13.41 3.51
CA ASP A 141 -13.49 -14.22 2.97
C ASP A 141 -12.89 -15.17 4.01
N VAL A 142 -13.28 -15.02 5.29
CA VAL A 142 -12.80 -15.82 6.43
C VAL A 142 -13.96 -16.48 7.19
N ASP A 143 -15.13 -16.62 6.55
CA ASP A 143 -16.34 -17.27 7.08
C ASP A 143 -16.77 -16.78 8.48
N MET A 144 -16.61 -15.47 8.73
CA MET A 144 -17.01 -14.84 10.00
C MET A 144 -18.44 -14.28 9.97
N VAL A 145 -19.03 -14.14 8.77
CA VAL A 145 -20.36 -13.52 8.51
C VAL A 145 -21.16 -14.37 7.54
#